data_AF-A0A847PQW3-F1
#
_entry.id   AF-A0A847PQW3-F1
#
_cell.length_a   1.000
_cell.length_b   1.000
_cell.length_c   1.000
_cell.angle_alpha   90.00
_cell.angle_beta   90.00
_cell.angle_gamma   90.00
#
_symmetry.space_group_name_H-M   'P 1'
#
loop_
_entity.id
_entity.type
_entity.pdbx_description
1 polymer ?
#
loop_
_entity_poly.entity_id
_entity_poly.type
_entity_poly.pdbx_seq_one_letter_code
_entity_poly.pdbx_strand_id
1 'polypeptide(L)' 'GDIKHSNADISKAKEMFGYDPSWSFERGIEAAIEWYCTNI' A
#
# COMPACT_ATOMS: atom_id res chain seq x y z
N GLY A 1 -13.69 9.53 9.47
CA GLY A 1 -13.72 8.13 9.02
C GLY A 1 -15.16 7.82 8.73
N ASP A 2 -15.59 8.18 7.52
CA ASP A 2 -17.02 8.32 7.18
C ASP A 2 -17.36 7.56 5.90
N ILE A 3 -16.45 6.69 5.45
CA ILE A 3 -16.61 5.84 4.27
C ILE A 3 -16.34 4.40 4.70
N LYS A 4 -17.35 3.54 4.56
CA LYS A 4 -17.32 2.15 5.01
C LYS A 4 -16.38 1.26 4.18
N HIS A 5 -16.26 1.56 2.89
CA HIS A 5 -15.40 0.84 1.95
C HIS A 5 -14.74 1.84 1.01
N SER A 6 -13.41 1.80 0.94
CA SER A 6 -12.63 2.60 0.00
C SER A 6 -11.64 1.68 -0.71
N ASN A 7 -11.98 1.31 -1.94
CA ASN A 7 -11.13 0.50 -2.81
C ASN A 7 -10.77 1.36 -4.02
N ALA A 8 -9.47 1.51 -4.29
CA ALA A 8 -8.98 2.27 -5.43
C ALA A 8 -8.91 1.37 -6.68
N ASP A 9 -9.45 1.86 -7.80
CA ASP A 9 -9.14 1.30 -9.11
C ASP A 9 -7.81 1.89 -9.61
N ILE A 10 -6.83 1.01 -9.82
CA ILE A 10 -5.48 1.38 -10.25
C ILE A 10 -5.22 1.10 -11.74
N SER A 11 -6.23 0.65 -12.48
CA SER A 11 -6.08 0.20 -13.89
C SER A 11 -5.46 1.27 -14.77
N LYS A 12 -5.88 2.54 -14.61
CA LYS A 12 -5.33 3.67 -15.35
C LYS A 12 -3.82 3.86 -15.13
N ALA A 13 -3.34 3.66 -13.91
CA ALA A 13 -1.91 3.77 -13.60
C ALA A 13 -1.11 2.61 -14.20
N LYS A 14 -1.69 1.40 -14.22
CA LYS A 14 -1.10 0.23 -14.88
C LYS A 14 -0.95 0.47 -16.38
N GLU A 15 -2.00 0.96 -17.03
CA GLU A 15 -2.03 1.18 -18.47
C GLU A 15 -1.12 2.33 -18.92
N MET A 16 -1.14 3.46 -18.20
CA MET A 16 -0.41 4.66 -18.63
C MET A 16 1.07 4.65 -18.23
N PHE A 17 1.39 4.05 -17.09
CA PHE A 17 2.72 4.16 -16.48
C PHE A 17 3.40 2.80 -16.26
N GLY A 18 2.76 1.69 -16.67
CA GLY A 18 3.27 0.35 -16.38
C GLY A 18 3.35 0.08 -14.88
N TYR A 19 2.50 0.72 -14.07
CA TYR A 19 2.54 0.57 -12.62
C TYR A 19 2.29 -0.89 -12.22
N ASP A 20 3.23 -1.48 -11.49
CA ASP A 20 3.12 -2.83 -10.94
C ASP A 20 3.39 -2.79 -9.43
N PRO A 21 2.35 -2.85 -8.57
CA PRO A 21 2.52 -2.79 -7.14
C PRO A 21 3.24 -4.05 -6.62
N SER A 22 4.46 -3.88 -6.12
CA SER A 22 5.29 -4.97 -5.58
C SER A 22 5.17 -5.16 -4.06
N TRP A 23 4.43 -4.28 -3.39
CA TRP A 23 4.18 -4.32 -1.96
C TRP A 23 2.73 -4.72 -1.68
N SER A 24 2.55 -5.81 -0.92
CA SER A 24 1.26 -6.15 -0.35
C SER A 24 1.01 -5.35 0.93
N PHE A 25 -0.24 -5.32 1.38
CA PHE A 25 -0.61 -4.65 2.63
C PHE A 25 0.14 -5.27 3.82
N GLU A 26 0.17 -6.60 3.91
CA GLU A 26 0.81 -7.36 4.99
C GLU A 26 2.30 -7.03 5.07
N ARG A 27 3.00 -7.09 3.93
CA ARG A 27 4.42 -6.73 3.84
C ARG A 27 4.67 -5.29 4.26
N GLY A 28 3.78 -4.37 3.89
CA GLY A 28 3.86 -2.97 4.29
C GLY A 28 3.74 -2.78 5.80
N ILE A 29 2.83 -3.51 6.44
CA ILE A 29 2.65 -3.47 7.89
C ILE A 29 3.87 -4.05 8.62
N GLU A 30 4.42 -5.18 8.17
CA GLU A 30 5.61 -5.78 8.75
C GLU A 30 6.81 -4.82 8.72
N ALA A 31 7.09 -4.21 7.57
CA ALA A 31 8.18 -3.25 7.42
C ALA A 31 7.98 -2.00 8.27
N ALA A 32 6.74 -1.53 8.42
CA ALA A 32 6.44 -0.41 9.30
C ALA A 32 6.72 -0.76 10.77
N ILE A 33 6.25 -1.92 11.25
CA ILE A 33 6.49 -2.40 12.62
C ILE A 33 7.98 -2.52 12.90
N GLU A 34 8.73 -3.15 11.99
CA GLU A 34 10.18 -3.30 12.11
C GLU A 34 10.85 -1.93 12.32
N TRP A 35 10.54 -0.96 11.46
CA TRP A 35 11.06 0.39 11.57
C TRP A 35 10.72 1.04 12.92
N TYR A 36 9.47 0.93 13.37
CA TYR A 36 9.04 1.48 14.67
C TYR A 36 9.81 0.86 15.83
N CYS A 37 10.10 -0.44 15.80
CA CYS A 37 10.85 -1.12 16.84
C CYS A 37 12.35 -0.77 16.86
N THR A 38 12.92 -0.35 15.74
CA THR A 38 14.37 -0.08 15.62
C THR A 38 14.75 1.40 15.69
N ASN A 39 13.78 2.32 15.59
CA ASN A 39 14.04 3.75 15.41
C ASN A 39 13.33 4.67 16.42
N ILE A 40 12.52 4.13 17.33
CA ILE A 40 11.95 4.84 18.47
C ILE A 40 12.50 4.21 19.75
#